data_AF-A0A6N1AQW3-F1
#
_entry.id   AF-A0A6N1AQW3-F1
#
_cell.length_a   1.000
_cell.length_b   1.000
_cell.length_c   1.000
_cell.angle_alpha   90.00
_cell.angle_beta   90.00
_cell.angle_gamma   90.00
#
_symmetry.space_group_name_H-M   'P 1'
#
loop_
_entity.id
_entity.type
_entity.pdbx_description
1 polymer ?
#
loop_
_entity_poly.entity_id
_entity_poly.type
_entity_poly.pdbx_seq_one_letter_code
_entity_poly.pdbx_strand_id
1 'polypeptide(L)'
;MAPNNRARNRNPRPRDDFDGSRPATIPVHGGGPTGPVPGKDEILFLPLGGCSRIGMNMALYGHAGKWLIVDAGVAFMGDEAPGIDSLMADPAFIEERMQDVVGLVVTHAHEDHIGAIHHLWPRLRCPIYASPFASHIIRDRLKEKGAHRAAKVQTFEIGDTLNIGPFRIETIAVTHSIPEPMSLAIRTAAGTVLHTGDWKFDPNPLVGRSTDFAALKRLGDEGLLAMMCDSTNADVPGSTGSEADARAGLIGAFAGRSGAIAVTGFASNVARMTAVAEAAAAVGRKVVLVGRSMLRMEKAAQACGYLDHVPDFMDVREASWTPRDHLVFLCTGSQGEERAALSRLARNEHRELWLEEGDTVIFSARAIPGNEEALAEIHEHLRGMGVEIVTPADAPVHVSGHPKRDDLARMYGLVRPRFAVPVHGTIEHMEAHARLARSCGVERALVPEDGDILRIAKEGTRVIGRIEPKRLANTGRDLIPWIPPVAVDAEEERVAA
;
A
#
# COMPACT_ATOMS: atom_id res chain seq x y z
N MET A 1 42.58 -7.41 57.62
CA MET A 1 42.34 -8.84 57.32
C MET A 1 40.87 -9.02 56.98
N ALA A 2 40.59 -9.47 55.75
CA ALA A 2 39.46 -10.31 55.32
C ALA A 2 37.99 -9.81 55.55
N PRO A 3 37.00 -10.27 54.75
CA PRO A 3 36.30 -9.37 53.85
C PRO A 3 34.76 -9.40 53.92
N ASN A 4 34.22 -8.46 53.14
CA ASN A 4 32.85 -8.04 52.92
C ASN A 4 32.06 -9.04 52.05
N ASN A 5 30.87 -9.47 52.49
CA ASN A 5 30.02 -10.44 51.79
C ASN A 5 28.88 -9.69 51.05
N ARG A 6 29.03 -9.47 49.73
CA ARG A 6 27.95 -8.99 48.85
C ARG A 6 27.46 -10.12 47.96
N ALA A 7 26.23 -10.59 48.23
CA ALA A 7 25.49 -11.49 47.37
C ALA A 7 25.22 -10.81 46.01
N ARG A 8 25.72 -11.41 44.93
CA ARG A 8 25.45 -10.99 43.55
C ARG A 8 24.14 -11.61 43.07
N ASN A 9 23.15 -10.76 42.89
CA ASN A 9 21.92 -11.05 42.16
C ASN A 9 22.29 -11.34 40.69
N ARG A 10 22.08 -12.58 40.23
CA ARG A 10 22.30 -12.97 38.82
C ARG A 10 21.01 -12.73 38.04
N ASN A 11 20.90 -11.57 37.38
CA ASN A 11 19.96 -11.42 36.27
C ASN A 11 20.37 -12.36 35.12
N PRO A 12 19.45 -13.13 34.52
CA PRO A 12 19.73 -13.79 33.26
C PRO A 12 19.82 -12.72 32.16
N ARG A 13 20.96 -12.71 31.45
CA ARG A 13 21.15 -11.87 30.26
C ARG A 13 20.20 -12.36 29.16
N PRO A 14 19.55 -11.48 28.37
CA PRO A 14 18.98 -11.89 27.10
C PRO A 14 20.11 -12.39 26.20
N ARG A 15 19.93 -13.54 25.56
CA ARG A 15 20.78 -13.98 24.45
C ARG A 15 20.41 -13.11 23.24
N ASP A 16 21.17 -12.04 23.05
CA ASP A 16 21.26 -11.36 21.76
C ASP A 16 22.06 -12.27 20.82
N ASP A 17 21.35 -13.08 20.03
CA ASP A 17 21.91 -13.80 18.89
C ASP A 17 21.31 -13.22 17.60
N PHE A 18 21.64 -11.97 17.29
CA PHE A 18 21.75 -11.52 15.91
C PHE A 18 23.25 -11.58 15.59
N ASP A 19 23.72 -12.76 15.19
CA ASP A 19 24.99 -12.81 14.46
C ASP A 19 24.76 -12.00 13.19
N GLY A 20 25.48 -10.89 13.03
CA GLY A 20 25.39 -10.00 11.87
C GLY A 20 25.82 -10.64 10.54
N SER A 21 26.04 -11.96 10.51
CA SER A 21 26.23 -12.73 9.29
C SER A 21 24.89 -12.92 8.56
N ARG A 22 24.72 -12.21 7.44
CA ARG A 22 23.59 -12.43 6.53
C ARG A 22 23.67 -13.87 5.97
N PRO A 23 22.57 -14.66 6.00
CA PRO A 23 22.59 -16.01 5.45
C PRO A 23 22.90 -16.01 3.95
N ALA A 24 23.58 -17.06 3.47
CA ALA A 24 24.00 -17.16 2.07
C ALA A 24 22.80 -17.19 1.10
N THR A 25 22.96 -16.53 -0.05
CA THR A 25 21.97 -16.52 -1.15
C THR A 25 21.81 -17.91 -1.73
N ILE A 26 20.57 -18.37 -1.91
CA ILE A 26 20.28 -19.64 -2.58
C ILE A 26 20.41 -19.41 -4.10
N PRO A 27 21.36 -20.08 -4.79
CA PRO A 27 21.53 -19.90 -6.23
C PRO A 27 20.33 -20.44 -7.03
N VAL A 28 19.88 -19.67 -8.01
CA VAL A 28 18.87 -20.09 -9.00
C VAL A 28 19.60 -20.72 -10.17
N HIS A 29 19.68 -22.05 -10.21
CA HIS A 29 20.26 -22.81 -11.32
C HIS A 29 19.21 -23.74 -11.95
N GLY A 30 19.21 -23.84 -13.28
CA GLY A 30 18.26 -24.64 -14.04
C GLY A 30 18.34 -26.13 -13.70
N GLY A 31 17.34 -26.62 -12.99
CA GLY A 31 17.18 -28.02 -12.58
C GLY A 31 16.29 -28.14 -11.34
N GLY A 32 14.97 -28.23 -11.53
CA GLY A 32 13.98 -28.29 -10.44
C GLY A 32 13.81 -26.95 -9.68
N PRO A 33 12.73 -26.78 -8.90
CA PRO A 33 12.51 -25.54 -8.14
C PRO A 33 13.59 -25.33 -7.07
N THR A 34 14.31 -24.21 -7.14
CA THR A 34 15.44 -23.89 -6.24
C THR A 34 14.98 -23.19 -4.95
N GLY A 35 15.23 -23.77 -3.76
CA GLY A 35 14.79 -23.22 -2.46
C GLY A 35 13.88 -24.16 -1.65
N PRO A 36 13.42 -23.77 -0.45
CA PRO A 36 12.75 -24.67 0.47
C PRO A 36 11.36 -25.10 -0.01
N VAL A 37 11.02 -26.36 0.25
CA VAL A 37 9.65 -26.87 0.13
C VAL A 37 8.96 -26.70 1.49
N PRO A 38 7.79 -26.03 1.58
CA PRO A 38 7.17 -25.75 2.87
C PRO A 38 6.77 -27.02 3.64
N GLY A 39 7.22 -27.15 4.89
CA GLY A 39 6.82 -28.23 5.78
C GLY A 39 5.38 -28.11 6.32
N LYS A 40 4.93 -29.13 7.06
CA LYS A 40 3.61 -29.14 7.74
C LYS A 40 3.62 -28.45 9.10
N ASP A 41 4.79 -28.28 9.71
CA ASP A 41 4.95 -27.72 11.06
C ASP A 41 5.50 -26.29 11.05
N GLU A 42 5.43 -25.62 9.90
CA GLU A 42 5.93 -24.26 9.71
C GLU A 42 5.08 -23.49 8.69
N ILE A 43 5.20 -22.17 8.73
CA ILE A 43 4.78 -21.27 7.66
C ILE A 43 6.05 -20.61 7.14
N LEU A 44 6.30 -20.70 5.83
CA LEU A 44 7.33 -19.92 5.18
C LEU A 44 6.72 -18.59 4.75
N PHE A 45 7.35 -17.47 5.12
CA PHE A 45 7.01 -16.15 4.64
C PHE A 45 8.16 -15.63 3.78
N LEU A 46 7.84 -15.18 2.57
CA LEU A 46 8.80 -14.61 1.63
C LEU A 46 8.18 -13.35 0.99
N PRO A 47 8.59 -12.14 1.37
CA PRO A 47 8.25 -10.94 0.62
C PRO A 47 9.10 -10.88 -0.65
N LEU A 48 8.47 -10.87 -1.82
CA LEU A 48 9.14 -10.56 -3.10
C LEU A 48 9.26 -9.06 -3.35
N GLY A 49 8.39 -8.28 -2.70
CA GLY A 49 8.36 -6.83 -2.72
C GLY A 49 7.53 -6.29 -1.55
N GLY A 50 7.75 -5.03 -1.19
CA GLY A 50 7.07 -4.33 -0.10
C GLY A 50 7.84 -4.28 1.23
N CYS A 51 9.08 -4.79 1.27
CA CYS A 51 9.97 -4.70 2.43
C CYS A 51 11.20 -3.84 2.08
N SER A 52 11.57 -2.94 2.99
CA SER A 52 12.60 -1.91 2.80
C SER A 52 12.27 -0.89 1.70
N ARG A 53 11.00 -0.77 1.33
CA ARG A 53 10.44 0.26 0.44
C ARG A 53 8.92 0.36 0.59
N ILE A 54 8.34 1.43 0.07
CA ILE A 54 6.88 1.59 -0.04
C ILE A 54 6.44 1.12 -1.44
N GLY A 55 5.40 0.31 -1.47
CA GLY A 55 4.79 -0.26 -2.65
C GLY A 55 5.48 -1.49 -3.24
N MET A 56 4.99 -1.96 -4.40
CA MET A 56 5.38 -3.24 -5.01
C MET A 56 5.10 -4.45 -4.10
N ASN A 57 4.03 -4.39 -3.31
CA ASN A 57 3.73 -5.44 -2.34
C ASN A 57 3.41 -6.76 -3.05
N MET A 58 4.15 -7.82 -2.69
CA MET A 58 3.88 -9.19 -3.13
C MET A 58 4.48 -10.15 -2.12
N ALA A 59 3.64 -10.80 -1.32
CA ALA A 59 4.05 -11.72 -0.27
C ALA A 59 3.69 -13.17 -0.62
N LEU A 60 4.61 -14.10 -0.35
CA LEU A 60 4.35 -15.54 -0.46
C LEU A 60 4.24 -16.18 0.91
N TYR A 61 3.22 -17.02 1.08
CA TYR A 61 3.02 -17.88 2.24
C TYR A 61 3.12 -19.34 1.81
N GLY A 62 4.10 -20.07 2.33
CA GLY A 62 4.30 -21.49 2.09
C GLY A 62 3.85 -22.34 3.28
N HIS A 63 3.05 -23.38 3.05
CA HIS A 63 2.68 -24.36 4.06
C HIS A 63 2.29 -25.70 3.43
N ALA A 64 2.72 -26.82 4.04
CA ALA A 64 2.35 -28.18 3.63
C ALA A 64 2.52 -28.45 2.12
N GLY A 65 3.65 -28.00 1.56
CA GLY A 65 3.99 -28.14 0.14
C GLY A 65 3.24 -27.20 -0.81
N LYS A 66 2.40 -26.29 -0.31
CA LYS A 66 1.62 -25.34 -1.13
C LYS A 66 1.98 -23.90 -0.83
N TRP A 67 1.69 -23.03 -1.80
CA TRP A 67 1.98 -21.61 -1.76
C TRP A 67 0.73 -20.76 -1.99
N LEU A 68 0.62 -19.67 -1.25
CA LEU A 68 -0.40 -18.64 -1.38
C LEU A 68 0.32 -17.32 -1.68
N ILE A 69 -0.17 -16.59 -2.69
CA ILE A 69 0.29 -15.24 -2.98
C ILE A 69 -0.68 -14.27 -2.29
N VAL A 70 -0.16 -13.27 -1.58
CA VAL A 70 -0.93 -12.15 -1.04
C VAL A 70 -0.45 -10.89 -1.74
N ASP A 71 -1.37 -10.26 -2.46
CA ASP A 71 -1.15 -9.09 -3.32
C ASP A 71 -0.11 -9.30 -4.44
N ALA A 72 -0.16 -8.42 -5.44
CA ALA A 72 0.85 -8.24 -6.47
C ALA A 72 0.75 -6.82 -7.02
N GLY A 73 1.51 -5.91 -6.42
CA GLY A 73 1.49 -4.49 -6.69
C GLY A 73 2.63 -3.95 -7.54
N VAL A 74 2.52 -2.67 -7.88
CA VAL A 74 3.59 -1.89 -8.52
C VAL A 74 4.19 -0.84 -7.59
N ALA A 75 5.36 -0.33 -7.94
CA ALA A 75 5.87 0.95 -7.44
C ALA A 75 6.04 1.92 -8.62
N PHE A 76 5.89 3.22 -8.35
CA PHE A 76 6.17 4.28 -9.30
C PHE A 76 7.55 4.88 -8.98
N MET A 77 8.33 5.22 -10.01
CA MET A 77 9.71 5.70 -9.85
C MET A 77 9.87 7.20 -10.08
N GLY A 78 8.76 7.94 -10.30
CA GLY A 78 8.82 9.35 -10.62
C GLY A 78 9.83 9.64 -11.74
N ASP A 79 10.68 10.65 -11.51
CA ASP A 79 11.71 11.07 -12.46
C ASP A 79 13.04 10.30 -12.33
N GLU A 80 13.18 9.42 -11.33
CA GLU A 80 14.38 8.60 -11.13
C GLU A 80 14.59 7.57 -12.26
N ALA A 81 13.54 7.25 -13.02
CA ALA A 81 13.59 6.30 -14.13
C ALA A 81 12.77 6.78 -15.34
N PRO A 82 13.31 7.73 -16.14
CA PRO A 82 12.60 8.25 -17.31
C PRO A 82 12.22 7.12 -18.29
N GLY A 83 10.96 7.12 -18.73
CA GLY A 83 10.43 6.11 -19.65
C GLY A 83 9.97 4.81 -19.00
N ILE A 84 10.08 4.68 -17.67
CA ILE A 84 9.49 3.58 -16.90
C ILE A 84 8.17 4.04 -16.28
N ASP A 85 7.07 3.41 -16.70
CA ASP A 85 5.74 3.69 -16.17
C ASP A 85 5.57 3.12 -14.76
N SER A 86 6.13 1.94 -14.48
CA SER A 86 6.08 1.30 -13.15
C SER A 86 7.09 0.17 -12.98
N LEU A 87 7.43 -0.16 -11.73
CA LEU A 87 8.20 -1.35 -11.35
C LEU A 87 7.31 -2.38 -10.65
N MET A 88 7.66 -3.66 -10.77
CA MET A 88 7.03 -4.76 -10.05
C MET A 88 8.03 -5.86 -9.68
N ALA A 89 7.67 -6.70 -8.70
CA ALA A 89 8.47 -7.85 -8.34
C ALA A 89 8.50 -8.88 -9.49
N ASP A 90 9.66 -9.49 -9.75
CA ASP A 90 9.75 -10.60 -10.70
C ASP A 90 9.27 -11.90 -10.01
N PRO A 91 8.22 -12.58 -10.51
CA PRO A 91 7.70 -13.79 -9.89
C PRO A 91 8.56 -15.03 -10.18
N ALA A 92 9.75 -14.93 -10.77
CA ALA A 92 10.57 -16.07 -11.18
C ALA A 92 10.67 -17.19 -10.12
N PHE A 93 10.87 -16.85 -8.85
CA PHE A 93 10.92 -17.84 -7.76
C PHE A 93 9.62 -18.66 -7.64
N ILE A 94 8.46 -18.02 -7.71
CA ILE A 94 7.17 -18.70 -7.55
C ILE A 94 6.67 -19.31 -8.86
N GLU A 95 7.12 -18.78 -10.01
CA GLU A 95 6.80 -19.29 -11.34
C GLU A 95 7.30 -20.74 -11.54
N GLU A 96 8.47 -21.08 -11.00
CA GLU A 96 8.99 -22.46 -10.97
C GLU A 96 8.12 -23.44 -10.17
N ARG A 97 7.15 -22.93 -9.40
CA ARG A 97 6.31 -23.66 -8.42
C ARG A 97 4.82 -23.49 -8.68
N MET A 98 4.41 -23.03 -9.86
CA MET A 98 3.01 -22.69 -10.11
C MET A 98 2.03 -23.85 -9.88
N GLN A 99 2.45 -25.11 -10.03
CA GLN A 99 1.62 -26.29 -9.70
C GLN A 99 1.27 -26.41 -8.20
N ASP A 100 2.05 -25.75 -7.35
CA ASP A 100 1.89 -25.74 -5.89
C ASP A 100 1.26 -24.44 -5.37
N VAL A 101 1.07 -23.44 -6.23
CA VAL A 101 0.36 -22.22 -5.90
C VAL A 101 -1.14 -22.46 -5.94
N VAL A 102 -1.82 -22.20 -4.83
CA VAL A 102 -3.25 -22.46 -4.68
C VAL A 102 -4.12 -21.23 -4.96
N GLY A 103 -3.52 -20.03 -5.00
CA GLY A 103 -4.20 -18.81 -5.40
C GLY A 103 -3.43 -17.53 -5.05
N LEU A 104 -3.98 -16.41 -5.51
CA LEU A 104 -3.61 -15.05 -5.16
C LEU A 104 -4.78 -14.38 -4.44
N VAL A 105 -4.58 -13.93 -3.20
CA VAL A 105 -5.59 -13.19 -2.42
C VAL A 105 -5.19 -11.73 -2.36
N VAL A 106 -6.13 -10.85 -2.67
CA VAL A 106 -5.94 -9.40 -2.68
C VAL A 106 -6.46 -8.81 -1.38
N THR A 107 -5.68 -7.98 -0.68
CA THR A 107 -6.09 -7.29 0.55
C THR A 107 -6.93 -6.05 0.28
N HIS A 108 -6.57 -5.26 -0.74
CA HIS A 108 -7.30 -4.08 -1.18
C HIS A 108 -6.85 -3.63 -2.58
N ALA A 109 -7.52 -2.63 -3.16
CA ALA A 109 -7.38 -2.29 -4.58
C ALA A 109 -6.41 -1.14 -4.91
N HIS A 110 -5.43 -0.84 -4.04
CA HIS A 110 -4.39 0.11 -4.41
C HIS A 110 -3.44 -0.46 -5.48
N GLU A 111 -2.90 0.40 -6.34
CA GLU A 111 -2.01 -0.02 -7.43
C GLU A 111 -0.74 -0.73 -6.89
N ASP A 112 -0.28 -0.36 -5.71
CA ASP A 112 0.83 -1.01 -5.04
C ASP A 112 0.47 -2.31 -4.32
N HIS A 113 -0.77 -2.79 -4.47
CA HIS A 113 -1.24 -4.13 -4.08
C HIS A 113 -1.84 -4.95 -5.23
N ILE A 114 -2.40 -4.32 -6.27
CA ILE A 114 -3.02 -5.04 -7.42
C ILE A 114 -2.43 -4.71 -8.78
N GLY A 115 -1.63 -3.63 -8.87
CA GLY A 115 -1.19 -3.06 -10.13
C GLY A 115 -0.34 -4.02 -10.96
N ALA A 116 0.35 -5.00 -10.36
CA ALA A 116 1.14 -5.96 -11.11
C ALA A 116 0.34 -7.20 -11.53
N ILE A 117 -0.86 -7.44 -10.98
CA ILE A 117 -1.66 -8.64 -11.28
C ILE A 117 -1.84 -8.82 -12.79
N HIS A 118 -2.35 -7.81 -13.50
CA HIS A 118 -2.62 -7.91 -14.94
C HIS A 118 -1.37 -8.05 -15.81
N HIS A 119 -0.21 -7.59 -15.31
CA HIS A 119 1.09 -7.73 -15.96
C HIS A 119 1.69 -9.13 -15.76
N LEU A 120 1.62 -9.66 -14.55
CA LEU A 120 2.21 -10.94 -14.15
C LEU A 120 1.28 -12.12 -14.42
N TRP A 121 -0.02 -11.89 -14.58
CA TRP A 121 -1.02 -12.94 -14.76
C TRP A 121 -0.71 -13.95 -15.87
N PRO A 122 -0.17 -13.56 -17.05
CA PRO A 122 0.22 -14.52 -18.08
C PRO A 122 1.22 -15.59 -17.61
N ARG A 123 2.06 -15.27 -16.62
CA ARG A 123 3.05 -16.14 -15.96
C ARG A 123 2.43 -16.90 -14.77
N LEU A 124 1.58 -16.23 -13.99
CA LEU A 124 1.03 -16.81 -12.76
C LEU A 124 -0.12 -17.80 -13.02
N ARG A 125 -1.17 -17.44 -13.77
CA ARG A 125 -2.30 -18.35 -14.10
C ARG A 125 -2.97 -19.10 -12.91
N CYS A 126 -2.82 -18.66 -11.65
CA CYS A 126 -3.50 -19.18 -10.44
C CYS A 126 -4.78 -18.42 -10.01
N PRO A 127 -5.82 -19.05 -9.45
CA PRO A 127 -7.07 -18.33 -9.13
C PRO A 127 -6.87 -17.06 -8.29
N ILE A 128 -7.53 -15.97 -8.67
CA ILE A 128 -7.47 -14.68 -7.97
C ILE A 128 -8.69 -14.56 -7.07
N TYR A 129 -8.51 -14.19 -5.82
CA TYR A 129 -9.56 -13.96 -4.83
C TYR A 129 -9.51 -12.49 -4.42
N ALA A 130 -10.63 -11.78 -4.60
CA ALA A 130 -10.70 -10.36 -4.31
C ALA A 130 -12.11 -9.96 -3.86
N SER A 131 -12.21 -8.85 -3.12
CA SER A 131 -13.49 -8.24 -2.76
C SER A 131 -14.24 -7.72 -4.00
N PRO A 132 -15.53 -7.31 -3.91
CA PRO A 132 -16.28 -6.78 -5.05
C PRO A 132 -15.61 -5.59 -5.75
N PHE A 133 -15.15 -4.60 -5.00
CA PHE A 133 -14.49 -3.39 -5.51
C PHE A 133 -13.16 -3.73 -6.20
N ALA A 134 -12.30 -4.50 -5.53
CA ALA A 134 -11.03 -4.95 -6.12
C ALA A 134 -11.25 -5.82 -7.36
N SER A 135 -12.26 -6.70 -7.34
CA SER A 135 -12.62 -7.54 -8.49
C SER A 135 -13.00 -6.72 -9.72
N HIS A 136 -13.73 -5.60 -9.54
CA HIS A 136 -14.12 -4.73 -10.64
C HIS A 136 -12.89 -4.16 -11.35
N ILE A 137 -11.94 -3.61 -10.56
CA ILE A 137 -10.73 -2.99 -11.07
C ILE A 137 -9.81 -4.03 -11.73
N ILE A 138 -9.60 -5.18 -11.07
CA ILE A 138 -8.76 -6.27 -11.59
C ILE A 138 -9.31 -6.79 -12.92
N ARG A 139 -10.63 -6.98 -13.04
CA ARG A 139 -11.26 -7.44 -14.29
C ARG A 139 -11.09 -6.43 -15.42
N ASP A 140 -11.23 -5.13 -15.13
CA ASP A 140 -11.01 -4.06 -16.12
C ASP A 140 -9.55 -4.07 -16.62
N ARG A 141 -8.57 -4.12 -15.71
CA ARG A 141 -7.14 -4.21 -16.04
C ARG A 141 -6.77 -5.47 -16.82
N LEU A 142 -7.35 -6.62 -16.47
CA LEU A 142 -7.16 -7.88 -17.20
C LEU A 142 -7.80 -7.83 -18.59
N LYS A 143 -8.88 -7.06 -18.78
CA LYS A 143 -9.51 -6.85 -20.08
C LYS A 143 -8.62 -6.02 -21.00
N GLU A 144 -7.98 -4.96 -20.47
CA GLU A 144 -6.99 -4.15 -21.20
C GLU A 144 -5.82 -5.00 -21.73
N LYS A 145 -5.43 -6.06 -21.01
CA LYS A 145 -4.36 -7.00 -21.42
C LYS A 145 -4.86 -8.27 -22.13
N GLY A 146 -6.16 -8.35 -22.45
CA GLY A 146 -6.73 -9.50 -23.16
C GLY A 146 -6.81 -10.81 -22.35
N ALA A 147 -6.55 -10.78 -21.05
CA ALA A 147 -6.47 -11.99 -20.21
C ALA A 147 -7.74 -12.30 -19.40
N HIS A 148 -8.74 -11.41 -19.40
CA HIS A 148 -9.98 -11.53 -18.62
C HIS A 148 -10.77 -12.83 -18.83
N ARG A 149 -10.69 -13.46 -20.02
CA ARG A 149 -11.40 -14.73 -20.28
C ARG A 149 -10.74 -15.94 -19.64
N ALA A 150 -9.42 -15.89 -19.47
CA ALA A 150 -8.64 -16.98 -18.87
C ALA A 150 -8.49 -16.80 -17.36
N ALA A 151 -8.50 -15.55 -16.87
CA ALA A 151 -8.38 -15.24 -15.45
C ALA A 151 -9.63 -15.62 -14.67
N LYS A 152 -9.48 -16.50 -13.67
CA LYS A 152 -10.56 -16.81 -12.72
C LYS A 152 -10.48 -15.85 -11.53
N VAL A 153 -11.22 -14.75 -11.61
CA VAL A 153 -11.40 -13.80 -10.49
C VAL A 153 -12.63 -14.19 -9.66
N GLN A 154 -12.38 -14.82 -8.51
CA GLN A 154 -13.38 -15.24 -7.53
C GLN A 154 -13.65 -14.09 -6.55
N THR A 155 -14.88 -13.59 -6.57
CA THR A 155 -15.31 -12.52 -5.66
C THR A 155 -15.83 -13.13 -4.36
N PHE A 156 -15.46 -12.54 -3.23
CA PHE A 156 -15.93 -12.92 -1.90
C PHE A 156 -16.30 -11.67 -1.09
N GLU A 157 -17.07 -11.83 -0.02
CA GLU A 157 -17.46 -10.73 0.86
C GLU A 157 -16.51 -10.60 2.06
N ILE A 158 -16.23 -9.37 2.50
CA ILE A 158 -15.44 -9.17 3.72
C ILE A 158 -16.15 -9.83 4.91
N GLY A 159 -15.42 -10.58 5.71
CA GLY A 159 -15.94 -11.43 6.78
C GLY A 159 -16.04 -12.91 6.38
N ASP A 160 -15.95 -13.22 5.09
CA ASP A 160 -15.94 -14.61 4.62
C ASP A 160 -14.69 -15.36 5.07
N THR A 161 -14.84 -16.69 5.19
CA THR A 161 -13.72 -17.62 5.31
C THR A 161 -13.47 -18.33 3.98
N LEU A 162 -12.27 -18.17 3.44
CA LEU A 162 -11.79 -18.85 2.24
C LEU A 162 -11.00 -20.10 2.62
N ASN A 163 -11.33 -21.25 2.03
CA ASN A 163 -10.54 -22.47 2.16
C ASN A 163 -9.76 -22.70 0.85
N ILE A 164 -8.46 -22.40 0.87
CA ILE A 164 -7.61 -22.40 -0.31
C ILE A 164 -6.42 -23.34 -0.04
N GLY A 165 -6.50 -24.57 -0.55
CA GLY A 165 -5.49 -25.59 -0.25
C GLY A 165 -5.38 -25.83 1.27
N PRO A 166 -4.17 -25.80 1.87
CA PRO A 166 -4.00 -26.00 3.31
C PRO A 166 -4.19 -24.71 4.13
N PHE A 167 -4.65 -23.61 3.51
CA PHE A 167 -4.88 -22.33 4.16
C PHE A 167 -6.38 -22.11 4.40
N ARG A 168 -6.77 -21.89 5.65
CA ARG A 168 -8.09 -21.36 6.01
C ARG A 168 -7.95 -19.88 6.35
N ILE A 169 -8.46 -19.01 5.49
CA ILE A 169 -8.26 -17.57 5.57
C ILE A 169 -9.57 -16.90 5.98
N GLU A 170 -9.59 -16.27 7.14
CA GLU A 170 -10.70 -15.39 7.52
C GLU A 170 -10.33 -13.94 7.17
N THR A 171 -11.25 -13.24 6.52
CA THR A 171 -11.08 -11.85 6.11
C THR A 171 -11.70 -10.93 7.17
N ILE A 172 -10.93 -9.96 7.64
CA ILE A 172 -11.32 -9.08 8.75
C ILE A 172 -11.35 -7.65 8.22
N ALA A 173 -12.51 -6.99 8.34
CA ALA A 173 -12.65 -5.60 7.92
C ALA A 173 -11.71 -4.70 8.73
N VAL A 174 -10.98 -3.84 8.03
CA VAL A 174 -10.23 -2.71 8.60
C VAL A 174 -10.64 -1.44 7.87
N THR A 175 -10.22 -0.27 8.37
CA THR A 175 -10.36 0.99 7.63
C THR A 175 -9.04 1.35 6.96
N HIS A 176 -9.08 1.93 5.77
CA HIS A 176 -7.92 2.44 5.03
C HIS A 176 -8.37 3.58 4.10
N SER A 177 -7.51 4.07 3.20
CA SER A 177 -7.84 5.14 2.25
C SER A 177 -8.47 4.65 0.94
N ILE A 178 -9.13 3.50 0.94
CA ILE A 178 -9.81 2.88 -0.21
C ILE A 178 -10.99 2.04 0.30
N PRO A 179 -12.04 1.78 -0.51
CA PRO A 179 -13.09 0.84 -0.14
C PRO A 179 -12.57 -0.60 0.02
N GLU A 180 -13.26 -1.34 0.89
CA GLU A 180 -13.06 -2.78 1.10
C GLU A 180 -11.64 -3.23 1.50
N PRO A 181 -10.90 -2.50 2.36
CA PRO A 181 -9.61 -2.99 2.84
C PRO A 181 -9.84 -4.04 3.93
N MET A 182 -8.98 -5.06 3.94
CA MET A 182 -9.09 -6.15 4.91
C MET A 182 -7.75 -6.72 5.34
N SER A 183 -7.71 -7.19 6.59
CA SER A 183 -6.68 -8.09 7.07
C SER A 183 -7.03 -9.54 6.79
N LEU A 184 -6.01 -10.39 6.67
CA LEU A 184 -6.13 -11.83 6.43
C LEU A 184 -5.61 -12.60 7.65
N ALA A 185 -6.51 -13.25 8.38
CA ALA A 185 -6.15 -14.23 9.40
C ALA A 185 -5.96 -15.60 8.74
N ILE A 186 -4.70 -15.91 8.40
CA ILE A 186 -4.29 -17.12 7.67
C ILE A 186 -4.02 -18.23 8.67
N ARG A 187 -4.93 -19.21 8.75
CA ARG A 187 -4.83 -20.37 9.63
C ARG A 187 -4.27 -21.57 8.89
N THR A 188 -3.31 -22.24 9.53
CA THR A 188 -2.63 -23.44 9.06
C THR A 188 -2.48 -24.46 10.19
N ALA A 189 -1.95 -25.66 9.89
CA ALA A 189 -1.65 -26.64 10.94
C ALA A 189 -0.51 -26.19 11.88
N ALA A 190 0.39 -25.32 11.40
CA ALA A 190 1.52 -24.81 12.18
C ALA A 190 1.12 -23.68 13.15
N GLY A 191 0.01 -22.99 12.87
CA GLY A 191 -0.50 -21.86 13.63
C GLY A 191 -1.23 -20.84 12.76
N THR A 192 -1.62 -19.74 13.38
CA THR A 192 -2.31 -18.63 12.72
C THR A 192 -1.39 -17.43 12.57
N VAL A 193 -1.37 -16.82 11.39
CA VAL A 193 -0.68 -15.55 11.15
C VAL A 193 -1.67 -14.49 10.66
N LEU A 194 -1.45 -13.24 11.04
CA LEU A 194 -2.25 -12.10 10.60
C LEU A 194 -1.44 -11.28 9.61
N HIS A 195 -1.86 -11.24 8.35
CA HIS A 195 -1.38 -10.25 7.39
C HIS A 195 -2.33 -9.06 7.47
N THR A 196 -1.87 -7.91 7.95
CA THR A 196 -2.79 -6.80 8.22
C THR A 196 -3.37 -6.17 6.96
N GLY A 197 -2.67 -6.32 5.82
CA GLY A 197 -2.83 -5.39 4.71
C GLY A 197 -2.50 -3.97 5.19
N ASP A 198 -3.01 -2.99 4.48
CA ASP A 198 -2.85 -1.58 4.85
C ASP A 198 -4.09 -1.10 5.59
N TRP A 199 -3.86 -0.31 6.64
CA TRP A 199 -4.95 0.01 7.57
C TRP A 199 -4.68 1.26 8.40
N LYS A 200 -5.75 1.81 8.95
CA LYS A 200 -5.77 2.75 10.08
C LYS A 200 -6.91 2.36 11.01
N PHE A 201 -7.00 2.98 12.17
CA PHE A 201 -8.22 2.98 12.97
C PHE A 201 -8.95 4.31 12.81
N ASP A 202 -9.73 4.42 11.73
CA ASP A 202 -10.61 5.58 11.54
C ASP A 202 -11.82 5.46 12.47
N PRO A 203 -12.05 6.43 13.38
CA PRO A 203 -13.20 6.39 14.27
C PRO A 203 -14.53 6.66 13.55
N ASN A 204 -14.51 7.38 12.42
CA ASN A 204 -15.69 7.80 11.67
C ASN A 204 -15.44 7.69 10.14
N PRO A 205 -15.22 6.46 9.61
CA PRO A 205 -14.95 6.27 8.18
C PRO A 205 -16.15 6.74 7.34
N LEU A 206 -15.87 7.41 6.21
CA LEU A 206 -16.92 7.92 5.31
C LEU A 206 -17.47 6.87 4.34
N VAL A 207 -16.62 5.93 3.91
CA VAL A 207 -16.95 4.92 2.90
C VAL A 207 -16.52 3.55 3.40
N GLY A 208 -17.34 2.54 3.12
CA GLY A 208 -17.06 1.15 3.48
C GLY A 208 -17.39 0.81 4.94
N ARG A 209 -16.86 -0.32 5.40
CA ARG A 209 -17.10 -0.83 6.76
C ARG A 209 -16.10 -0.23 7.75
N SER A 210 -16.51 -0.06 9.01
CA SER A 210 -15.58 0.17 10.10
C SER A 210 -14.75 -1.07 10.42
N THR A 211 -13.62 -0.88 11.07
CA THR A 211 -12.76 -1.97 11.54
C THR A 211 -13.51 -2.92 12.47
N ASP A 212 -13.41 -4.23 12.22
CA ASP A 212 -13.96 -5.27 13.07
C ASP A 212 -13.04 -5.55 14.28
N PHE A 213 -13.13 -4.68 15.28
CA PHE A 213 -12.38 -4.83 16.53
C PHE A 213 -12.72 -6.12 17.28
N ALA A 214 -13.94 -6.66 17.12
CA ALA A 214 -14.35 -7.89 17.78
C ALA A 214 -13.63 -9.11 17.19
N ALA A 215 -13.50 -9.17 15.86
CA ALA A 215 -12.73 -10.19 15.17
C ALA A 215 -11.23 -10.12 15.51
N LEU A 216 -10.64 -8.92 15.52
CA LEU A 216 -9.24 -8.74 15.92
C LEU A 216 -8.98 -9.21 17.36
N LYS A 217 -9.86 -8.84 18.30
CA LYS A 217 -9.75 -9.28 19.70
C LYS A 217 -9.91 -10.79 19.82
N ARG A 218 -10.90 -11.40 19.14
CA ARG A 218 -11.12 -12.85 19.10
C ARG A 218 -9.86 -13.57 18.61
N LEU A 219 -9.25 -13.08 17.53
CA LEU A 219 -8.01 -13.64 17.00
C LEU A 219 -6.87 -13.61 18.02
N GLY A 220 -6.74 -12.52 18.79
CA GLY A 220 -5.78 -12.44 19.88
C GLY A 220 -6.10 -13.36 21.06
N ASP A 221 -7.39 -13.63 21.33
CA ASP A 221 -7.83 -14.55 22.38
C ASP A 221 -7.56 -16.03 21.98
N GLU A 222 -7.61 -16.34 20.68
CA GLU A 222 -7.27 -17.66 20.10
C GLU A 222 -5.75 -17.97 20.12
N GLY A 223 -4.91 -16.94 20.24
CA GLY A 223 -3.45 -17.05 20.23
C GLY A 223 -2.85 -16.92 18.83
N LEU A 224 -2.31 -15.75 18.53
CA LEU A 224 -1.73 -15.42 17.23
C LEU A 224 -0.22 -15.72 17.19
N LEU A 225 0.24 -16.51 16.20
CA LEU A 225 1.66 -16.90 16.10
C LEU A 225 2.52 -15.73 15.62
N ALA A 226 2.12 -15.07 14.54
CA ALA A 226 2.83 -13.92 14.01
C ALA A 226 1.90 -12.90 13.37
N MET A 227 2.33 -11.65 13.31
CA MET A 227 1.66 -10.58 12.59
C MET A 227 2.63 -9.94 11.59
N MET A 228 2.26 -9.94 10.31
CA MET A 228 2.90 -9.15 9.26
C MET A 228 2.14 -7.83 9.17
N CYS A 229 2.77 -6.73 9.56
CA CYS A 229 2.07 -5.47 9.81
C CYS A 229 2.66 -4.27 9.07
N ASP A 230 1.76 -3.46 8.50
CA ASP A 230 2.05 -2.16 7.88
C ASP A 230 2.89 -1.27 8.82
N SER A 231 3.99 -0.74 8.30
CA SER A 231 4.97 0.06 9.04
C SER A 231 5.02 1.52 8.62
N THR A 232 4.22 1.93 7.64
CA THR A 232 4.37 3.18 6.87
C THR A 232 4.51 4.43 7.75
N ASN A 233 3.81 4.49 8.89
CA ASN A 233 3.85 5.61 9.84
C ASN A 233 4.31 5.18 11.25
N ALA A 234 5.11 4.12 11.38
CA ALA A 234 5.47 3.55 12.68
C ALA A 234 6.33 4.48 13.56
N ASP A 235 7.04 5.42 12.94
CA ASP A 235 7.82 6.47 13.59
C ASP A 235 7.00 7.75 13.89
N VAL A 236 5.79 7.86 13.33
CA VAL A 236 4.92 9.03 13.51
C VAL A 236 4.12 8.89 14.81
N PRO A 237 4.22 9.85 15.76
CA PRO A 237 3.50 9.79 17.03
C PRO A 237 1.99 10.06 16.88
N GLY A 238 1.22 9.62 17.87
CA GLY A 238 -0.22 9.85 17.96
C GLY A 238 -1.05 8.80 17.23
N SER A 239 -2.34 9.12 17.02
CA SER A 239 -3.28 8.34 16.20
C SER A 239 -3.54 8.99 14.85
N THR A 240 -3.93 8.18 13.88
CA THR A 240 -4.43 8.63 12.58
C THR A 240 -5.83 9.23 12.75
N GLY A 241 -6.09 10.35 12.08
CA GLY A 241 -7.38 11.05 12.14
C GLY A 241 -8.46 10.35 11.32
N SER A 242 -9.60 11.03 11.17
CA SER A 242 -10.73 10.54 10.39
C SER A 242 -10.82 11.18 9.00
N GLU A 243 -11.33 10.45 8.01
CA GLU A 243 -11.76 11.06 6.73
C GLU A 243 -12.85 12.13 6.94
N ALA A 244 -13.66 12.01 8.00
CA ALA A 244 -14.64 13.03 8.36
C ALA A 244 -14.00 14.39 8.72
N ASP A 245 -12.80 14.37 9.32
CA ASP A 245 -12.04 15.58 9.63
C ASP A 245 -11.53 16.25 8.34
N ALA A 246 -11.03 15.42 7.40
CA ALA A 246 -10.58 15.90 6.10
C ALA A 246 -11.73 16.56 5.30
N ARG A 247 -12.94 15.99 5.35
CA ARG A 247 -14.12 16.61 4.75
C ARG A 247 -14.44 17.98 5.35
N ALA A 248 -14.43 18.09 6.68
CA ALA A 248 -14.68 19.37 7.35
C ALA A 248 -13.62 20.42 6.95
N GLY A 249 -12.36 20.01 6.87
CA GLY A 249 -11.27 20.84 6.36
C GLY A 249 -11.48 21.29 4.91
N LEU A 250 -11.94 20.40 4.04
CA LEU A 250 -12.25 20.72 2.63
C LEU A 250 -13.41 21.73 2.51
N ILE A 251 -14.48 21.58 3.29
CA ILE A 251 -15.59 22.56 3.30
C ILE A 251 -15.06 23.96 3.66
N GLY A 252 -14.24 24.06 4.71
CA GLY A 252 -13.60 25.31 5.10
C GLY A 252 -12.66 25.85 4.01
N ALA A 253 -11.89 24.97 3.37
CA ALA A 253 -10.99 25.33 2.27
C ALA A 253 -11.73 25.70 0.97
N PHE A 254 -13.02 25.42 0.83
CA PHE A 254 -13.78 25.84 -0.35
C PHE A 254 -14.48 27.20 -0.14
N ALA A 255 -14.79 27.53 1.11
CA ALA A 255 -15.56 28.71 1.46
C ALA A 255 -14.86 30.02 1.02
N GLY A 256 -15.64 30.95 0.47
CA GLY A 256 -15.19 32.31 0.15
C GLY A 256 -14.33 32.46 -1.11
N ARG A 257 -14.00 31.36 -1.79
CA ARG A 257 -13.21 31.39 -3.04
C ARG A 257 -14.11 31.74 -4.23
N SER A 258 -13.62 32.58 -5.13
CA SER A 258 -14.32 33.00 -6.37
C SER A 258 -13.74 32.39 -7.64
N GLY A 259 -12.50 31.88 -7.61
CA GLY A 259 -11.94 31.10 -8.72
C GLY A 259 -12.43 29.64 -8.72
N ALA A 260 -11.94 28.86 -9.67
CA ALA A 260 -12.05 27.41 -9.67
C ALA A 260 -11.17 26.82 -8.56
N ILE A 261 -11.56 25.65 -8.06
CA ILE A 261 -10.81 24.91 -7.06
C ILE A 261 -10.35 23.60 -7.67
N ALA A 262 -9.05 23.34 -7.71
CA ALA A 262 -8.52 22.01 -8.01
C ALA A 262 -8.14 21.30 -6.72
N VAL A 263 -8.66 20.10 -6.50
CA VAL A 263 -8.23 19.20 -5.42
C VAL A 263 -7.45 18.06 -6.05
N THR A 264 -6.22 17.85 -5.59
CA THR A 264 -5.39 16.71 -6.02
C THR A 264 -5.25 15.67 -4.93
N GLY A 265 -5.30 14.40 -5.31
CA GLY A 265 -5.12 13.26 -4.40
C GLY A 265 -4.97 11.93 -5.13
N PHE A 266 -4.88 10.84 -4.36
CA PHE A 266 -4.86 9.50 -4.91
C PHE A 266 -6.21 9.13 -5.53
N ALA A 267 -6.19 8.62 -6.76
CA ALA A 267 -7.40 8.23 -7.49
C ALA A 267 -8.24 7.17 -6.77
N SER A 268 -7.58 6.30 -6.01
CA SER A 268 -8.18 5.23 -5.24
C SER A 268 -8.96 5.69 -4.00
N ASN A 269 -8.76 6.93 -3.55
CA ASN A 269 -9.39 7.40 -2.32
C ASN A 269 -10.83 7.84 -2.56
N VAL A 270 -11.72 6.84 -2.66
CA VAL A 270 -13.17 7.05 -2.85
C VAL A 270 -13.79 7.83 -1.67
N ALA A 271 -13.31 7.63 -0.44
CA ALA A 271 -13.76 8.43 0.70
C ALA A 271 -13.44 9.93 0.52
N ARG A 272 -12.28 10.25 -0.05
CA ARG A 272 -11.91 11.63 -0.39
C ARG A 272 -12.70 12.15 -1.58
N MET A 273 -12.99 11.32 -2.57
CA MET A 273 -13.89 11.66 -3.68
C MET A 273 -15.28 12.07 -3.15
N THR A 274 -15.84 11.29 -2.23
CA THR A 274 -17.08 11.64 -1.51
C THR A 274 -16.93 12.95 -0.75
N ALA A 275 -15.86 13.12 0.04
CA ALA A 275 -15.64 14.34 0.82
C ALA A 275 -15.56 15.60 -0.05
N VAL A 276 -14.92 15.51 -1.23
CA VAL A 276 -14.82 16.60 -2.20
C VAL A 276 -16.17 16.91 -2.83
N ALA A 277 -16.95 15.88 -3.19
CA ALA A 277 -18.31 16.05 -3.73
C ALA A 277 -19.25 16.71 -2.72
N GLU A 278 -19.23 16.26 -1.46
CA GLU A 278 -20.01 16.85 -0.37
C GLU A 278 -19.57 18.30 -0.08
N ALA A 279 -18.26 18.57 -0.07
CA ALA A 279 -17.74 19.92 0.13
C ALA A 279 -18.13 20.87 -1.00
N ALA A 280 -18.07 20.42 -2.25
CA ALA A 280 -18.49 21.20 -3.41
C ALA A 280 -19.98 21.52 -3.34
N ALA A 281 -20.83 20.53 -3.04
CA ALA A 281 -22.26 20.71 -2.89
C ALA A 281 -22.62 21.72 -1.79
N ALA A 282 -21.90 21.71 -0.67
CA ALA A 282 -22.11 22.63 0.45
C ALA A 282 -21.89 24.11 0.09
N VAL A 283 -21.11 24.39 -0.94
CA VAL A 283 -20.82 25.76 -1.43
C VAL A 283 -21.40 26.04 -2.82
N GLY A 284 -22.31 25.19 -3.32
CA GLY A 284 -22.99 25.40 -4.61
C GLY A 284 -22.12 25.16 -5.84
N ARG A 285 -21.04 24.38 -5.70
CA ARG A 285 -20.11 24.01 -6.77
C ARG A 285 -20.36 22.58 -7.26
N LYS A 286 -19.92 22.29 -8.48
CA LYS A 286 -19.98 20.98 -9.11
C LYS A 286 -18.58 20.42 -9.33
N VAL A 287 -18.43 19.10 -9.17
CA VAL A 287 -17.15 18.41 -9.31
C VAL A 287 -17.03 17.78 -10.68
N VAL A 288 -15.88 17.95 -11.33
CA VAL A 288 -15.46 17.19 -12.51
C VAL A 288 -14.25 16.33 -12.16
N LEU A 289 -14.27 15.06 -12.56
CA LEU A 289 -13.15 14.15 -12.36
C LEU A 289 -12.15 14.28 -13.51
N VAL A 290 -10.89 14.57 -13.18
CA VAL A 290 -9.82 14.80 -14.14
C VAL A 290 -8.74 13.73 -13.98
N GLY A 291 -8.81 12.69 -14.82
CA GLY A 291 -7.81 11.62 -14.87
C GLY A 291 -8.41 10.24 -15.12
N ARG A 292 -7.76 9.44 -15.97
CA ARG A 292 -8.25 8.10 -16.35
C ARG A 292 -8.36 7.14 -15.16
N SER A 293 -7.40 7.17 -14.23
CA SER A 293 -7.44 6.34 -13.04
C SER A 293 -8.56 6.75 -12.09
N MET A 294 -8.80 8.05 -11.92
CA MET A 294 -9.91 8.59 -11.12
C MET A 294 -11.26 8.11 -11.69
N LEU A 295 -11.47 8.23 -13.00
CA LEU A 295 -12.68 7.74 -13.68
C LEU A 295 -12.85 6.21 -13.57
N ARG A 296 -11.76 5.44 -13.54
CA ARG A 296 -11.86 3.99 -13.32
C ARG A 296 -12.33 3.67 -11.90
N MET A 297 -11.78 4.38 -10.92
CA MET A 297 -12.13 4.19 -9.50
C MET A 297 -13.58 4.62 -9.23
N GLU A 298 -14.02 5.73 -9.83
CA GLU A 298 -15.42 6.17 -9.77
C GLU A 298 -16.37 5.10 -10.32
N LYS A 299 -16.11 4.55 -11.51
CA LYS A 299 -16.95 3.48 -12.08
C LYS A 299 -17.03 2.23 -11.20
N ALA A 300 -15.89 1.83 -10.62
CA ALA A 300 -15.87 0.70 -9.69
C ALA A 300 -16.65 1.02 -8.42
N ALA A 301 -16.52 2.23 -7.89
CA ALA A 301 -17.22 2.67 -6.69
C ALA A 301 -18.73 2.77 -6.91
N GLN A 302 -19.16 3.31 -8.06
CA GLN A 302 -20.56 3.36 -8.48
C GLN A 302 -21.14 1.95 -8.66
N ALA A 303 -20.41 1.05 -9.32
CA ALA A 303 -20.86 -0.34 -9.50
C ALA A 303 -21.02 -1.11 -8.18
N CYS A 304 -20.30 -0.70 -7.13
CA CYS A 304 -20.38 -1.26 -5.78
C CYS A 304 -21.30 -0.45 -4.84
N GLY A 305 -21.96 0.62 -5.31
CA GLY A 305 -22.88 1.44 -4.52
C GLY A 305 -22.21 2.41 -3.54
N TYR A 306 -20.89 2.60 -3.61
CA TYR A 306 -20.15 3.48 -2.69
C TYR A 306 -20.40 4.98 -2.95
N LEU A 307 -20.95 5.32 -4.10
CA LEU A 307 -21.21 6.70 -4.52
C LEU A 307 -22.71 7.03 -4.65
N ASP A 308 -23.61 6.14 -4.24
CA ASP A 308 -25.07 6.32 -4.42
C ASP A 308 -25.66 7.55 -3.71
N HIS A 309 -24.94 8.12 -2.75
CA HIS A 309 -25.35 9.29 -1.96
C HIS A 309 -24.70 10.60 -2.43
N VAL A 310 -23.75 10.56 -3.37
CA VAL A 310 -23.10 11.77 -3.89
C VAL A 310 -23.75 12.21 -5.21
N PRO A 311 -23.77 13.52 -5.52
CA PRO A 311 -24.20 13.99 -6.82
C PRO A 311 -23.32 13.45 -7.96
N ASP A 312 -23.92 13.26 -9.13
CA ASP A 312 -23.19 12.88 -10.34
C ASP A 312 -22.07 13.88 -10.66
N PHE A 313 -20.92 13.36 -11.08
CA PHE A 313 -19.81 14.18 -11.54
C PHE A 313 -20.10 14.79 -12.91
N MET A 314 -19.70 16.05 -13.08
CA MET A 314 -19.82 16.78 -14.33
C MET A 314 -18.87 16.21 -15.40
N ASP A 315 -19.32 16.21 -16.65
CA ASP A 315 -18.47 15.88 -17.80
C ASP A 315 -17.42 16.98 -18.05
N VAL A 316 -16.22 16.58 -18.52
CA VAL A 316 -15.12 17.51 -18.77
C VAL A 316 -15.48 18.60 -19.79
N ARG A 317 -16.31 18.27 -20.80
CA ARG A 317 -16.76 19.27 -21.76
C ARG A 317 -17.69 20.27 -21.10
N GLU A 318 -18.67 19.81 -20.33
CA GLU A 318 -19.54 20.71 -19.55
C GLU A 318 -18.75 21.66 -18.65
N ALA A 319 -17.70 21.13 -18.00
CA ALA A 319 -16.83 21.94 -17.16
C ALA A 319 -16.11 23.06 -17.92
N SER A 320 -15.75 22.86 -19.20
CA SER A 320 -14.98 23.83 -19.99
C SER A 320 -15.71 25.16 -20.28
N TRP A 321 -17.04 25.20 -20.14
CA TRP A 321 -17.86 26.42 -20.31
C TRP A 321 -18.67 26.79 -19.07
N THR A 322 -18.43 26.13 -17.93
CA THR A 322 -19.07 26.45 -16.65
C THR A 322 -18.32 27.60 -15.97
N PRO A 323 -19.01 28.55 -15.32
CA PRO A 323 -18.34 29.61 -14.55
C PRO A 323 -17.39 29.05 -13.47
N ARG A 324 -16.22 29.67 -13.30
CA ARG A 324 -15.14 29.16 -12.44
C ARG A 324 -15.54 29.03 -10.96
N ASP A 325 -16.32 29.97 -10.46
CA ASP A 325 -16.88 29.98 -9.10
C ASP A 325 -17.86 28.83 -8.83
N HIS A 326 -18.28 28.11 -9.86
CA HIS A 326 -19.09 26.89 -9.76
C HIS A 326 -18.30 25.59 -9.93
N LEU A 327 -16.97 25.66 -10.15
CA LEU A 327 -16.15 24.50 -10.53
C LEU A 327 -15.24 23.98 -9.40
N VAL A 328 -15.19 22.65 -9.31
CA VAL A 328 -14.17 21.90 -8.58
C VAL A 328 -13.56 20.82 -9.49
N PHE A 329 -12.25 20.86 -9.71
CA PHE A 329 -11.51 19.82 -10.43
C PHE A 329 -10.98 18.81 -9.43
N LEU A 330 -11.47 17.57 -9.44
CA LEU A 330 -10.85 16.50 -8.67
C LEU A 330 -9.88 15.74 -9.57
N CYS A 331 -8.59 15.98 -9.36
CA CYS A 331 -7.52 15.55 -10.27
C CYS A 331 -6.53 14.58 -9.62
N THR A 332 -5.88 13.77 -10.45
CA THR A 332 -4.69 13.01 -10.06
C THR A 332 -3.44 13.88 -10.16
N GLY A 333 -2.30 13.39 -9.68
CA GLY A 333 -1.02 14.11 -9.79
C GLY A 333 -0.57 14.73 -8.49
N SER A 334 -0.99 14.15 -7.36
CA SER A 334 -0.66 14.68 -6.04
C SER A 334 0.79 14.43 -5.62
N GLN A 335 1.57 13.73 -6.45
CA GLN A 335 2.98 13.39 -6.20
C GLN A 335 3.92 13.92 -7.28
N GLY A 336 3.47 14.86 -8.12
CA GLY A 336 4.34 15.40 -9.17
C GLY A 336 4.37 14.59 -10.46
N GLU A 337 3.56 13.53 -10.60
CA GLU A 337 3.71 12.60 -11.72
C GLU A 337 3.51 13.31 -13.07
N GLU A 338 4.54 13.32 -13.93
CA GLU A 338 4.61 14.17 -15.14
C GLU A 338 3.35 14.11 -16.01
N ARG A 339 2.78 12.92 -16.19
CA ARG A 339 1.62 12.65 -17.07
C ARG A 339 0.27 12.80 -16.37
N ALA A 340 0.23 13.11 -15.08
CA ALA A 340 -1.00 13.23 -14.33
C ALA A 340 -1.77 14.53 -14.65
N ALA A 341 -3.03 14.56 -14.23
CA ALA A 341 -3.93 15.66 -14.54
C ALA A 341 -3.45 17.00 -13.99
N LEU A 342 -3.05 17.06 -12.72
CA LEU A 342 -2.56 18.30 -12.11
C LEU A 342 -1.31 18.82 -12.82
N SER A 343 -0.33 17.96 -13.11
CA SER A 343 0.91 18.34 -13.79
C SER A 343 0.64 18.94 -15.17
N ARG A 344 -0.33 18.40 -15.91
CA ARG A 344 -0.78 18.98 -17.19
C ARG A 344 -1.52 20.30 -17.02
N LEU A 345 -2.32 20.46 -15.96
CA LEU A 345 -3.00 21.72 -15.66
C LEU A 345 -1.98 22.81 -15.30
N ALA A 346 -1.00 22.49 -14.46
CA ALA A 346 0.07 23.40 -14.05
C ALA A 346 0.95 23.85 -15.22
N ARG A 347 1.17 22.98 -16.22
CA ARG A 347 1.89 23.33 -17.47
C ARG A 347 0.99 23.91 -18.56
N ASN A 348 -0.30 24.12 -18.29
CA ASN A 348 -1.31 24.56 -19.27
C ASN A 348 -1.40 23.68 -20.54
N GLU A 349 -1.22 22.38 -20.37
CA GLU A 349 -1.23 21.36 -21.44
C GLU A 349 -2.51 20.51 -21.44
N HIS A 350 -3.40 20.72 -20.47
CA HIS A 350 -4.67 20.00 -20.45
C HIS A 350 -5.60 20.55 -21.54
N ARG A 351 -6.18 19.65 -22.34
CA ARG A 351 -6.85 20.01 -23.60
C ARG A 351 -8.13 20.85 -23.43
N GLU A 352 -8.88 20.62 -22.37
CA GLU A 352 -10.24 21.16 -22.18
C GLU A 352 -10.39 22.00 -20.91
N LEU A 353 -9.41 21.96 -20.01
CA LEU A 353 -9.46 22.62 -18.70
C LEU A 353 -8.13 23.32 -18.48
N TRP A 354 -8.15 24.42 -17.76
CA TRP A 354 -6.96 25.22 -17.43
C TRP A 354 -7.11 25.82 -16.03
N LEU A 355 -6.00 26.21 -15.43
CA LEU A 355 -5.97 27.02 -14.22
C LEU A 355 -5.61 28.47 -14.60
N GLU A 356 -6.02 29.44 -13.80
CA GLU A 356 -5.71 30.85 -14.00
C GLU A 356 -5.57 31.61 -12.67
N GLU A 357 -5.17 32.88 -12.76
CA GLU A 357 -5.01 33.75 -11.59
C GLU A 357 -6.31 33.82 -10.77
N GLY A 358 -6.19 33.62 -9.46
CA GLY A 358 -7.34 33.59 -8.54
C GLY A 358 -7.99 32.22 -8.32
N ASP A 359 -7.57 31.18 -9.06
CA ASP A 359 -7.89 29.80 -8.72
C ASP A 359 -7.09 29.31 -7.49
N THR A 360 -7.56 28.21 -6.89
CA THR A 360 -6.86 27.54 -5.79
C THR A 360 -6.60 26.07 -6.12
N VAL A 361 -5.40 25.58 -5.83
CA VAL A 361 -5.05 24.15 -5.83
C VAL A 361 -4.86 23.67 -4.39
N ILE A 362 -5.60 22.63 -4.02
CA ILE A 362 -5.58 21.98 -2.71
C ILE A 362 -4.90 20.61 -2.85
N PHE A 363 -3.75 20.45 -2.21
CA PHE A 363 -3.04 19.18 -2.10
C PHE A 363 -3.62 18.34 -0.97
N SER A 364 -4.50 17.42 -1.35
CA SER A 364 -5.21 16.51 -0.44
C SER A 364 -4.43 15.21 -0.20
N ALA A 365 -3.10 15.28 -0.27
CA ALA A 365 -2.14 14.21 -0.07
C ALA A 365 -0.88 14.72 0.64
N ARG A 366 -0.10 13.82 1.24
CA ARG A 366 1.28 14.11 1.65
C ARG A 366 2.23 13.71 0.54
N ALA A 367 3.36 14.42 0.43
CA ALA A 367 4.47 14.00 -0.40
C ALA A 367 4.97 12.62 0.07
N ILE A 368 5.15 11.71 -0.88
CA ILE A 368 5.87 10.47 -0.68
C ILE A 368 7.36 10.79 -0.79
N PRO A 369 8.22 10.29 0.12
CA PRO A 369 9.67 10.47 0.02
C PRO A 369 10.21 10.08 -1.37
N GLY A 370 10.99 10.97 -1.98
CA GLY A 370 11.54 10.82 -3.33
C GLY A 370 10.84 11.67 -4.40
N ASN A 371 9.66 12.23 -4.10
CA ASN A 371 8.88 13.05 -5.04
C ASN A 371 8.96 14.56 -4.76
N GLU A 372 9.85 14.99 -3.86
CA GLU A 372 9.94 16.39 -3.41
C GLU A 372 10.25 17.35 -4.56
N GLU A 373 11.14 16.98 -5.48
CA GLU A 373 11.56 17.81 -6.61
C GLU A 373 10.40 18.01 -7.61
N ALA A 374 9.75 16.91 -8.02
CA ALA A 374 8.59 16.96 -8.92
C ALA A 374 7.44 17.79 -8.34
N LEU A 375 7.21 17.72 -7.02
CA LEU A 375 6.23 18.56 -6.34
C LEU A 375 6.65 20.04 -6.29
N ALA A 376 7.93 20.31 -6.08
CA ALA A 376 8.45 21.67 -6.09
C ALA A 376 8.25 22.34 -7.47
N GLU A 377 8.48 21.61 -8.56
CA GLU A 377 8.25 22.08 -9.93
C GLU A 377 6.77 22.41 -10.17
N ILE A 378 5.84 21.53 -9.75
CA ILE A 378 4.40 21.83 -9.84
C ILE A 378 4.05 23.08 -9.04
N HIS A 379 4.57 23.21 -7.82
CA HIS A 379 4.32 24.40 -7.01
C HIS A 379 4.86 25.69 -7.65
N GLU A 380 6.01 25.63 -8.31
CA GLU A 380 6.58 26.76 -9.04
C GLU A 380 5.68 27.18 -10.21
N HIS A 381 5.26 26.23 -11.05
CA HIS A 381 4.34 26.49 -12.15
C HIS A 381 3.03 27.12 -11.67
N LEU A 382 2.40 26.54 -10.65
CA LEU A 382 1.13 27.05 -10.09
C LEU A 382 1.28 28.46 -9.53
N ARG A 383 2.35 28.74 -8.77
CA ARG A 383 2.61 30.10 -8.26
C ARG A 383 2.87 31.10 -9.38
N GLY A 384 3.59 30.68 -10.42
CA GLY A 384 3.84 31.51 -11.62
C GLY A 384 2.54 31.92 -12.35
N MET A 385 1.48 31.12 -12.21
CA MET A 385 0.14 31.41 -12.77
C MET A 385 -0.74 32.27 -11.84
N GLY A 386 -0.27 32.65 -10.65
CA GLY A 386 -1.09 33.34 -9.65
C GLY A 386 -2.14 32.44 -8.99
N VAL A 387 -1.92 31.12 -9.00
CA VAL A 387 -2.80 30.13 -8.34
C VAL A 387 -2.40 30.01 -6.87
N GLU A 388 -3.39 30.08 -5.98
CA GLU A 388 -3.19 29.84 -4.55
C GLU A 388 -2.96 28.34 -4.30
N ILE A 389 -2.00 28.00 -3.43
CA ILE A 389 -1.73 26.61 -3.04
C ILE A 389 -2.10 26.40 -1.57
N VAL A 390 -2.91 25.38 -1.30
CA VAL A 390 -3.27 24.94 0.05
C VAL A 390 -2.76 23.52 0.25
N THR A 391 -2.01 23.30 1.32
CA THR A 391 -1.41 22.00 1.67
C THR A 391 -1.96 21.49 3.01
N PRO A 392 -1.67 20.23 3.39
CA PRO A 392 -2.01 19.73 4.72
C PRO A 392 -1.34 20.48 5.89
N ALA A 393 -0.33 21.32 5.62
CA ALA A 393 0.27 22.20 6.62
C ALA A 393 -0.59 23.45 6.89
N ASP A 394 -1.39 23.88 5.91
CA ASP A 394 -2.21 25.10 5.97
C ASP A 394 -3.62 24.80 6.49
N ALA A 395 -4.17 23.63 6.15
CA ALA A 395 -5.51 23.21 6.53
C ALA A 395 -5.60 21.68 6.67
N PRO A 396 -6.56 21.15 7.46
CA PRO A 396 -6.75 19.71 7.64
C PRO A 396 -7.47 19.09 6.42
N VAL A 397 -6.86 19.19 5.24
CA VAL A 397 -7.42 18.72 3.95
C VAL A 397 -6.96 17.31 3.59
N HIS A 398 -6.18 16.66 4.45
CA HIS A 398 -5.68 15.31 4.26
C HIS A 398 -5.57 14.57 5.58
N VAL A 399 -5.92 13.29 5.54
CA VAL A 399 -5.57 12.31 6.56
C VAL A 399 -4.90 11.11 5.90
N SER A 400 -3.90 10.53 6.58
CA SER A 400 -3.21 9.33 6.10
C SER A 400 -4.14 8.12 6.08
N GLY A 401 -3.86 7.16 5.20
CA GLY A 401 -4.48 5.83 5.20
C GLY A 401 -3.85 4.85 6.20
N HIS A 402 -2.64 5.13 6.70
CA HIS A 402 -1.81 4.17 7.45
C HIS A 402 -1.81 4.43 8.96
N PRO A 403 -1.44 3.45 9.80
CA PRO A 403 -1.60 3.55 11.24
C PRO A 403 -0.41 4.29 11.85
N LYS A 404 -0.68 5.27 12.70
CA LYS A 404 0.39 5.89 13.50
C LYS A 404 0.71 5.02 14.72
N ARG A 405 1.74 5.42 15.47
CA ARG A 405 2.25 4.68 16.63
C ARG A 405 1.19 4.24 17.63
N ASP A 406 0.20 5.07 17.95
CA ASP A 406 -0.83 4.71 18.95
C ASP A 406 -1.84 3.70 18.39
N ASP A 407 -2.13 3.77 17.09
CA ASP A 407 -2.98 2.80 16.40
C ASP A 407 -2.28 1.44 16.36
N LEU A 408 -0.99 1.42 15.99
CA LEU A 408 -0.15 0.23 16.02
C LEU A 408 -0.12 -0.39 17.43
N ALA A 409 0.14 0.39 18.48
CA ALA A 409 0.14 -0.08 19.85
C ALA A 409 -1.22 -0.70 20.24
N ARG A 410 -2.33 -0.09 19.81
CA ARG A 410 -3.67 -0.63 20.00
C ARG A 410 -3.87 -1.97 19.24
N MET A 411 -3.38 -2.08 18.01
CA MET A 411 -3.41 -3.36 17.25
C MET A 411 -2.66 -4.46 18.00
N TYR A 412 -1.43 -4.19 18.49
CA TYR A 412 -0.68 -5.14 19.31
C TYR A 412 -1.43 -5.55 20.58
N GLY A 413 -2.11 -4.62 21.25
CA GLY A 413 -2.94 -4.92 22.41
C GLY A 413 -4.17 -5.80 22.09
N LEU A 414 -4.76 -5.64 20.90
CA LEU A 414 -5.91 -6.42 20.45
C LEU A 414 -5.52 -7.86 20.06
N VAL A 415 -4.50 -8.00 19.21
CA VAL A 415 -4.17 -9.29 18.56
C VAL A 415 -3.06 -10.07 19.26
N ARG A 416 -2.27 -9.41 20.11
CA ARG A 416 -1.23 -10.00 20.98
C ARG A 416 -0.40 -11.10 20.29
N PRO A 417 0.26 -10.78 19.17
CA PRO A 417 1.02 -11.77 18.42
C PRO A 417 2.26 -12.19 19.20
N ARG A 418 2.64 -13.47 19.09
CA ARG A 418 3.91 -13.94 19.65
C ARG A 418 5.11 -13.35 18.91
N PHE A 419 5.04 -13.26 17.59
CA PHE A 419 6.09 -12.67 16.74
C PHE A 419 5.57 -11.49 15.91
N ALA A 420 6.40 -10.46 15.75
CA ALA A 420 6.13 -9.36 14.84
C ALA A 420 7.03 -9.45 13.60
N VAL A 421 6.46 -9.20 12.44
CA VAL A 421 7.17 -9.06 11.17
C VAL A 421 6.72 -7.73 10.55
N PRO A 422 7.40 -6.61 10.83
CA PRO A 422 7.14 -5.36 10.12
C PRO A 422 7.26 -5.57 8.60
N VAL A 423 6.33 -5.02 7.84
CA VAL A 423 6.32 -4.97 6.36
C VAL A 423 5.76 -3.62 5.91
N HIS A 424 5.73 -3.35 4.60
CA HIS A 424 5.17 -2.13 4.03
C HIS A 424 5.82 -0.85 4.59
N GLY A 425 7.07 -0.59 4.19
CA GLY A 425 7.82 0.56 4.66
C GLY A 425 9.30 0.48 4.30
N THR A 426 9.99 1.61 4.44
CA THR A 426 11.46 1.65 4.35
C THR A 426 12.08 0.91 5.53
N ILE A 427 13.39 0.68 5.48
CA ILE A 427 14.09 0.02 6.59
C ILE A 427 13.94 0.81 7.90
N GLU A 428 13.93 2.15 7.84
CA GLU A 428 13.72 3.03 8.98
C GLU A 428 12.34 2.84 9.61
N HIS A 429 11.29 2.80 8.77
CA HIS A 429 9.92 2.54 9.20
C HIS A 429 9.81 1.16 9.88
N MET A 430 10.37 0.13 9.25
CA MET A 430 10.29 -1.25 9.74
C MET A 430 11.08 -1.44 11.05
N GLU A 431 12.22 -0.79 11.20
CA GLU A 431 12.98 -0.78 12.45
C GLU A 431 12.28 0.01 13.57
N ALA A 432 11.65 1.14 13.25
CA ALA A 432 10.80 1.86 14.20
C ALA A 432 9.63 0.99 14.68
N HIS A 433 8.98 0.29 13.75
CA HIS A 433 7.93 -0.67 14.05
C HIS A 433 8.45 -1.82 14.92
N ALA A 434 9.60 -2.41 14.61
CA ALA A 434 10.19 -3.49 15.41
C ALA A 434 10.48 -3.05 16.85
N ARG A 435 10.97 -1.82 17.06
CA ARG A 435 11.12 -1.22 18.41
C ARG A 435 9.77 -1.07 19.12
N LEU A 436 8.75 -0.58 18.43
CA LEU A 436 7.40 -0.47 18.98
C LEU A 436 6.85 -1.85 19.39
N ALA A 437 6.93 -2.84 18.50
CA ALA A 437 6.47 -4.21 18.74
C ALA A 437 7.14 -4.83 19.98
N ARG A 438 8.47 -4.67 20.10
CA ARG A 438 9.22 -5.11 21.29
C ARG A 438 8.72 -4.44 22.57
N SER A 439 8.43 -3.13 22.53
CA SER A 439 7.85 -2.44 23.69
C SER A 439 6.42 -2.88 24.01
N CYS A 440 5.68 -3.45 23.04
CA CYS A 440 4.37 -4.07 23.23
C CYS A 440 4.44 -5.54 23.70
N GLY A 441 5.64 -6.10 23.92
CA GLY A 441 5.81 -7.41 24.56
C GLY A 441 5.85 -8.62 23.63
N VAL A 442 6.08 -8.45 22.32
CA VAL A 442 6.30 -9.60 21.41
C VAL A 442 7.60 -10.33 21.77
N GLU A 443 7.65 -11.66 21.58
CA GLU A 443 8.85 -12.46 21.87
C GLU A 443 10.00 -12.05 20.95
N ARG A 444 9.71 -11.88 19.65
CA ARG A 444 10.67 -11.45 18.63
C ARG A 444 10.01 -10.56 17.61
N ALA A 445 10.75 -9.55 17.17
CA ALA A 445 10.44 -8.73 16.00
C ALA A 445 11.51 -9.00 14.93
N LEU A 446 11.09 -9.48 13.76
CA LEU A 446 11.95 -9.81 12.63
C LEU A 446 11.73 -8.76 11.53
N VAL A 447 12.79 -8.06 11.13
CA VAL A 447 12.74 -7.05 10.05
C VAL A 447 13.27 -7.71 8.78
N PRO A 448 12.40 -8.18 7.87
CA PRO A 448 12.83 -8.80 6.62
C PRO A 448 13.23 -7.73 5.58
N GLU A 449 14.08 -8.11 4.64
CA GLU A 449 14.21 -7.43 3.36
C GLU A 449 13.50 -8.24 2.25
N ASP A 450 13.25 -7.62 1.10
CA ASP A 450 12.79 -8.34 -0.10
C ASP A 450 13.72 -9.54 -0.39
N GLY A 451 13.12 -10.73 -0.54
CA GLY A 451 13.82 -11.99 -0.82
C GLY A 451 14.21 -12.82 0.40
N ASP A 452 14.09 -12.29 1.63
CA ASP A 452 14.38 -13.09 2.83
C ASP A 452 13.32 -14.19 3.05
N ILE A 453 13.77 -15.42 3.30
CA ILE A 453 12.89 -16.55 3.60
C ILE A 453 12.79 -16.70 5.12
N LEU A 454 11.64 -16.34 5.67
CA LEU A 454 11.36 -16.46 7.10
C LEU A 454 10.63 -17.78 7.37
N ARG A 455 11.17 -18.58 8.28
CA ARG A 455 10.46 -19.69 8.89
C ARG A 455 9.71 -19.17 10.11
N ILE A 456 8.39 -19.31 10.11
CA ILE A 456 7.51 -18.94 11.22
C ILE A 456 6.90 -20.23 11.79
N ALA A 457 7.25 -20.55 13.03
CA ALA A 457 6.79 -21.75 13.73
C ALA A 457 6.79 -21.54 15.25
N LYS A 458 6.22 -22.47 16.03
CA LYS A 458 6.25 -22.36 17.50
C LYS A 458 7.68 -22.35 18.07
N GLU A 459 8.61 -23.03 17.40
CA GLU A 459 10.02 -23.07 17.76
C GLU A 459 10.87 -22.82 16.52
N GLY A 460 12.06 -22.25 16.69
CA GLY A 460 12.99 -22.02 15.58
C GLY A 460 12.48 -21.03 14.53
N THR A 461 11.69 -20.04 14.93
CA THR A 461 11.32 -18.89 14.08
C THR A 461 12.56 -18.05 13.80
N ARG A 462 12.95 -17.90 12.52
CA ARG A 462 14.15 -17.18 12.07
C ARG A 462 14.15 -17.01 10.55
N VAL A 463 15.03 -16.16 10.05
CA VAL A 463 15.42 -16.18 8.63
C VAL A 463 16.22 -17.47 8.37
N ILE A 464 15.85 -18.22 7.33
CA ILE A 464 16.45 -19.53 6.99
C ILE A 464 17.19 -19.52 5.65
N GLY A 465 17.08 -18.44 4.88
CA GLY A 465 17.74 -18.28 3.59
C GLY A 465 17.29 -17.00 2.93
N ARG A 466 17.82 -16.75 1.73
CA ARG A 466 17.47 -15.59 0.92
C ARG A 466 17.53 -15.94 -0.56
N ILE A 467 16.64 -15.34 -1.35
CA ILE A 467 16.74 -15.28 -2.81
C ILE A 467 17.15 -13.88 -3.23
N GLU A 468 17.75 -13.76 -4.41
CA GLU A 468 18.00 -12.44 -5.00
C GLU A 468 16.68 -11.86 -5.52
N PRO A 469 16.16 -10.76 -4.95
CA PRO A 469 14.93 -10.16 -5.42
C PRO A 469 15.17 -9.47 -6.77
N LYS A 470 14.53 -9.98 -7.81
CA LYS A 470 14.54 -9.36 -9.14
C LYS A 470 13.32 -8.49 -9.34
N ARG A 471 13.43 -7.51 -10.24
CA ARG A 471 12.37 -6.56 -10.57
C ARG A 471 12.16 -6.51 -12.08
N LEU A 472 10.93 -6.21 -12.47
CA LEU A 472 10.55 -5.92 -13.84
C LEU A 472 10.12 -4.46 -13.94
N ALA A 473 10.51 -3.82 -15.04
CA ALA A 473 10.08 -2.48 -15.39
C ALA A 473 9.07 -2.54 -16.53
N ASN A 474 7.97 -1.82 -16.36
CA ASN A 474 6.95 -1.61 -17.37
C ASN A 474 7.27 -0.32 -18.12
N THR A 475 7.53 -0.41 -19.43
CA THR A 475 7.80 0.73 -20.31
C THR A 475 6.53 1.31 -20.95
N GLY A 476 5.36 0.84 -20.50
CA GLY A 476 4.05 1.10 -21.12
C GLY A 476 3.75 0.19 -22.30
N ARG A 477 4.78 -0.41 -22.92
CA ARG A 477 4.64 -1.41 -24.00
C ARG A 477 5.07 -2.80 -23.55
N ASP A 478 6.24 -2.89 -22.93
CA ASP A 478 6.91 -4.14 -22.61
C ASP A 478 7.21 -4.24 -21.11
N LEU A 479 7.34 -5.48 -20.64
CA LEU A 479 7.93 -5.79 -19.33
C LEU A 479 9.35 -6.26 -19.56
N ILE A 480 10.33 -5.51 -19.06
CA ILE A 480 11.75 -5.81 -19.18
C ILE A 480 12.37 -6.03 -17.79
N PRO A 481 13.45 -6.82 -17.66
CA PRO A 481 14.22 -6.85 -16.42
C PRO A 481 14.69 -5.44 -16.05
N TRP A 482 14.48 -5.05 -14.80
CA TRP A 482 15.00 -3.78 -14.28
C TRP A 482 16.46 -3.96 -13.86
N ILE A 483 17.33 -3.11 -14.40
CA ILE A 483 18.72 -2.99 -13.99
C ILE A 483 18.83 -1.60 -13.36
N PRO A 484 19.09 -1.48 -12.05
CA PRO A 484 19.29 -0.18 -11.43
C PRO A 484 20.41 0.57 -12.16
N PRO A 485 20.31 1.90 -12.35
CA PRO A 485 21.45 2.67 -12.83
C PRO A 485 22.64 2.38 -11.92
N VAL A 486 23.78 2.02 -12.52
CA VAL A 486 25.02 1.81 -11.78
C VAL A 486 25.35 3.12 -11.09
N ALA A 487 25.51 3.09 -9.76
CA ALA A 487 26.03 4.24 -9.04
C ALA A 487 27.40 4.57 -9.66
N VAL A 488 27.48 5.68 -10.38
CA VAL A 488 28.75 6.19 -10.85
C VAL A 488 29.49 6.59 -9.58
N ASP A 489 30.54 5.87 -9.23
CA ASP A 489 31.39 6.26 -8.11
C ASP A 489 31.85 7.69 -8.37
N ALA A 490 31.49 8.60 -7.46
CA ALA A 490 31.86 10.02 -7.50
C ALA A 490 33.39 10.27 -7.41
N GLU A 491 34.19 9.21 -7.57
CA GLU A 491 35.64 9.24 -7.68
C GLU A 491 36.12 9.40 -9.13
N GLU A 492 35.35 8.99 -10.15
CA GLU A 492 35.77 9.14 -11.55
C GLU A 492 35.60 10.57 -12.10
N GLU A 493 34.63 11.35 -11.61
CA GLU A 493 34.51 12.77 -11.98
C GLU A 493 35.58 13.68 -11.35
N ARG A 494 36.31 13.20 -10.33
CA ARG A 494 37.43 13.96 -9.72
C ARG A 494 38.76 13.77 -10.45
N VAL A 495 38.84 12.84 -11.40
CA VAL A 495 40.05 12.63 -12.23
C VAL A 495 39.94 13.36 -13.58
N ALA A 496 38.77 13.93 -13.91
CA ALA A 496 38.51 14.63 -15.16
C ALA A 496 38.20 16.14 -15.02
N ALA A 497 38.44 16.74 -13.85
CA ALA A 497 38.26 18.18 -13.61
C ALA A 497 39.59 18.92 -13.43
#